data_AF-D8FAX7-F1
#
_entry.id   AF-D8FAX7-F1
#
_cell.length_a   1.000
_cell.length_b   1.000
_cell.length_c   1.000
_cell.angle_alpha   90.00
_cell.angle_beta   90.00
_cell.angle_gamma   90.00
#
_symmetry.space_group_name_H-M   'P 1'
#
loop_
_entity.id
_entity.type
_entity.pdbx_description
1 polymer ?
#
loop_
_entity_poly.entity_id
_entity_poly.type
_entity_poly.pdbx_seq_one_letter_code
_entity_poly.pdbx_strand_id
1 'polypeptide(L)' 'MPEKPPTIVEHFSALSDPRIRLKTKHKLIDIIVITVCATICGADDWTEIEAYVS' A
#
# COMPACT_ATOMS: atom_id res chain seq x y z
N MET A 1 21.86 2.06 21.36
CA MET A 1 20.81 1.07 21.03
C MET A 1 20.50 1.28 19.56
N PRO A 2 20.46 0.25 18.70
CA PRO A 2 20.10 0.51 17.30
C PRO A 2 18.65 1.01 17.27
N GLU A 3 18.43 2.08 16.52
CA GLU A 3 17.12 2.66 16.26
C GLU A 3 16.22 1.59 15.60
N LYS A 4 14.98 1.44 16.08
CA LYS A 4 14.02 0.53 15.44
C LYS A 4 13.69 1.07 14.03
N PRO A 5 13.78 0.24 12.96
CA PRO A 5 13.42 0.70 11.64
C PRO A 5 11.92 1.03 11.57
N PRO A 6 11.54 2.05 10.77
CA PRO A 6 10.14 2.42 10.58
C PRO A 6 9.37 1.27 9.94
N THR A 7 8.11 1.13 10.32
CA THR A 7 7.15 0.28 9.62
C THR A 7 6.87 0.81 8.21
N ILE A 8 6.36 -0.03 7.33
CA ILE A 8 5.90 0.38 5.98
C ILE A 8 4.90 1.55 6.10
N VAL A 9 3.98 1.49 7.07
CA VAL A 9 2.98 2.54 7.29
C VAL A 9 3.63 3.87 7.66
N GLU A 10 4.58 3.85 8.60
CA GLU A 10 5.32 5.05 9.02
C GLU A 10 6.14 5.63 7.88
N HIS A 11 6.80 4.78 7.09
CA HIS A 11 7.61 5.18 5.96
C HIS A 11 6.79 5.97 4.91
N PHE A 12 5.56 5.54 4.64
CA PHE A 12 4.67 6.18 3.67
C PHE A 12 3.68 7.19 4.28
N SER A 13 3.78 7.48 5.58
CA SER A 13 2.83 8.36 6.29
C SER A 13 2.78 9.80 5.76
N ALA A 14 3.88 10.29 5.18
CA ALA A 14 3.98 11.64 4.62
C ALA A 14 3.44 11.77 3.19
N LEU A 15 3.03 10.66 2.55
CA LEU A 15 2.47 10.70 1.20
C LEU A 15 1.08 11.35 1.19
N SER A 16 0.97 12.44 0.44
CA SER A 16 -0.32 13.05 0.13
C SER A 16 -1.07 12.20 -0.89
N ASP A 17 -2.37 12.00 -0.69
CA ASP A 17 -3.20 11.23 -1.61
C ASP A 17 -3.60 12.08 -2.83
N PRO A 18 -3.07 11.81 -4.04
CA PRO A 18 -3.37 12.62 -5.23
C PRO A 18 -4.73 12.27 -5.86
N ARG A 19 -5.41 11.23 -5.35
CA ARG A 19 -6.63 10.70 -5.95
C ARG A 19 -7.83 11.58 -5.58
N ILE A 20 -8.85 11.56 -6.44
CA ILE A 20 -10.07 12.34 -6.23
C ILE A 20 -10.84 11.75 -5.03
N ARG A 21 -10.95 12.52 -3.95
CA ARG A 21 -11.52 12.11 -2.65
C ARG A 21 -12.92 11.47 -2.71
N LEU A 22 -13.74 11.82 -3.71
CA LEU A 22 -15.09 11.29 -3.91
C LEU A 22 -15.14 10.12 -4.93
N LYS A 23 -13.99 9.68 -5.43
CA LYS A 23 -13.84 8.54 -6.35
C LYS A 23 -12.94 7.45 -5.77
N THR A 24 -12.69 7.47 -4.47
CA THR A 24 -11.83 6.51 -3.77
C THR A 24 -12.61 5.73 -2.73
N LYS A 25 -12.56 4.38 -2.79
CA LYS A 25 -13.15 3.49 -1.78
C LYS A 25 -12.17 3.08 -0.67
N HIS A 26 -10.87 3.11 -0.96
CA HIS A 26 -9.81 2.64 -0.07
C HIS A 26 -8.79 3.75 0.22
N LYS A 27 -8.20 3.74 1.42
CA LYS A 27 -7.12 4.67 1.77
C LYS A 27 -5.89 4.36 0.93
N LEU A 28 -5.11 5.39 0.58
CA LEU A 28 -3.92 5.20 -0.25
C LEU A 28 -2.92 4.27 0.44
N ILE A 29 -2.77 4.43 1.76
CA ILE A 29 -1.85 3.62 2.55
C ILE A 29 -2.20 2.12 2.51
N ASP A 30 -3.49 1.78 2.55
CA ASP A 30 -3.93 0.39 2.49
C ASP A 30 -3.58 -0.23 1.12
N ILE A 31 -3.78 0.53 0.03
CA ILE A 31 -3.41 0.09 -1.33
C ILE A 31 -1.89 -0.12 -1.44
N ILE A 32 -1.08 0.81 -0.91
CA ILE A 32 0.38 0.69 -0.95
C ILE A 32 0.83 -0.57 -0.20
N VAL A 33 0.30 -0.80 1.00
CA VAL A 33 0.63 -1.98 1.81
C VAL A 33 0.27 -3.27 1.06
N ILE A 34 -0.95 -3.36 0.52
CA ILE A 34 -1.41 -4.56 -0.22
C ILE A 34 -0.57 -4.79 -1.47
N THR A 35 -0.26 -3.73 -2.23
CA THR A 35 0.59 -3.82 -3.42
C THR A 35 1.97 -4.38 -3.08
N VAL A 36 2.62 -3.85 -2.03
CA VAL A 36 3.93 -4.34 -1.59
C VAL A 36 3.86 -5.81 -1.15
N CYS A 37 2.85 -6.20 -0.38
CA CYS A 37 2.65 -7.59 0.03
C CYS A 37 2.44 -8.52 -1.18
N ALA A 38 1.55 -8.15 -2.09
CA ALA A 38 1.24 -8.92 -3.29
C ALA A 38 2.47 -9.07 -4.19
N THR A 39 3.22 -7.99 -4.45
CA THR A 39 4.44 -8.04 -5.27
C THR A 39 5.53 -8.92 -4.64
N ILE A 40 5.70 -8.88 -3.31
CA ILE A 40 6.65 -9.78 -2.63
C ILE A 40 6.20 -11.24 -2.73
N CYS A 41 4.89 -11.49 -2.76
CA CYS A 41 4.30 -12.80 -2.98
C CYS A 41 4.28 -13.26 -4.46
N GLY A 42 4.83 -12.46 -5.37
CA GLY A 42 4.97 -12.80 -6.79
C GLY A 42 3.79 -12.39 -7.68
N ALA A 43 2.95 -11.45 -7.25
CA ALA A 43 1.97 -10.82 -8.13
C ALA A 43 2.70 -9.89 -9.12
N ASP A 44 2.55 -10.18 -10.42
CA ASP A 44 3.22 -9.49 -11.51
C ASP A 44 2.32 -8.44 -12.19
N ASP A 45 1.01 -8.46 -11.91
CA ASP A 45 0.05 -7.48 -12.45
C ASP A 45 -1.01 -7.00 -11.44
N TRP A 46 -1.75 -5.97 -11.85
CA TRP A 46 -2.79 -5.36 -11.02
C TRP A 46 -3.99 -6.26 -10.76
N THR A 47 -4.29 -7.18 -11.67
CA THR A 47 -5.39 -8.15 -11.51
C THR A 47 -5.05 -9.16 -10.43
N GLU A 48 -3.80 -9.60 -10.35
CA GLU A 48 -3.31 -10.45 -9.27
C GLU A 48 -3.27 -9.71 -7.93
N ILE A 49 -2.90 -8.42 -7.92
CA ILE A 49 -2.95 -7.59 -6.71
C ILE A 49 -4.40 -7.40 -6.22
N GLU A 50 -5.37 -7.23 -7.13
CA GLU A 50 -6.80 -7.10 -6.75
C GLU A 50 -7.31 -8.32 -5.97
N ALA A 51 -6.78 -9.52 -6.24
CA ALA A 51 -7.14 -10.73 -5.49
C ALA A 51 -6.76 -10.66 -3.99
N TYR A 52 -5.82 -9.79 -3.60
CA TYR A 52 -5.44 -9.58 -2.19
C TYR A 52 -6.31 -8.55 -1.46
N VAL A 53 -7.18 -7.82 -2.17
CA VAL A 53 -8.10 -6.81 -1.61
C VAL A 53 -9.49 -7.38 -1.32
N SER A 54 -9.83 -8.54 -1.89
CA SER A 54 -11.15 -9.19 -1.79
C SER A 54 -11.42 -9.85 -0.44
#